data_AF-A0A1J0LLI8-F1
#
_entry.id   AF-A0A1J0LLI8-F1
#
_cell.length_a   1.000
_cell.length_b   1.000
_cell.length_c   1.000
_cell.angle_alpha   90.00
_cell.angle_beta   90.00
_cell.angle_gamma   90.00
#
_symmetry.space_group_name_H-M   'P 1'
#
loop_
_entity.id
_entity.type
_entity.pdbx_description
1 polymer ?
#
loop_
_entity_poly.entity_id
_entity_poly.type
_entity_poly.pdbx_seq_one_letter_code
_entity_poly.pdbx_strand_id
1 'polypeptide(L)'
;MKKVLLLSAILISAFSFSQSRYSQGNKSYENGKLKEFRITQNGIEKTLKFDYNTNGLRTNSEIFNASGSKLFEATKSYTDSKDLNQTWYNAAGNIADRLVYKYDSNNRLNQIYNYFGDSNDYFITNYDYSGNRIISANSYFMIGGKKYDLSQIDDIIAQF
;
A
#
# COMPACT_ATOMS: atom_id res chain seq x y z
N MET A 1 27.95 -4.58 7.15
CA MET A 1 27.21 -5.77 6.70
C MET A 1 25.74 -5.41 6.52
N LYS A 2 25.10 -5.97 5.50
CA LYS A 2 23.75 -5.68 4.97
C LYS A 2 22.61 -5.98 5.96
N LYS A 3 21.63 -5.08 6.06
CA LYS A 3 20.17 -5.31 6.20
C LYS A 3 19.50 -4.05 5.61
N VAL A 4 19.29 -3.89 4.29
CA VAL A 4 18.28 -4.50 3.42
C VAL A 4 16.90 -4.59 4.08
N LEU A 5 15.95 -3.87 3.47
CA LEU A 5 14.48 -3.99 3.54
C LEU A 5 13.76 -3.44 4.79
N LEU A 6 13.63 -2.12 4.86
CA LEU A 6 12.41 -1.48 5.39
C LEU A 6 12.00 -0.33 4.46
N LEU A 7 11.68 -0.68 3.21
CA LEU A 7 11.18 0.26 2.20
C LEU A 7 9.74 -0.07 1.75
N SER A 8 9.11 -1.10 2.32
CA SER A 8 7.74 -1.53 1.98
C SER A 8 6.63 -0.74 2.68
N ALA A 9 6.90 -0.04 3.79
CA ALA A 9 5.85 0.65 4.56
C ALA A 9 5.44 2.04 4.01
N ILE A 10 6.01 2.52 2.91
CA ILE A 10 5.62 3.79 2.27
C ILE A 10 5.54 3.61 0.75
N LEU A 11 4.75 2.63 0.30
CA LEU A 11 4.16 2.71 -1.03
C LEU A 11 2.62 2.60 -0.94
N ILE A 12 2.03 3.77 -0.62
CA ILE A 12 0.70 4.18 -1.10
C ILE A 12 -0.52 3.57 -0.35
N SER A 13 -0.53 3.60 0.99
CA SER A 13 -1.82 3.65 1.73
C SER A 13 -2.25 5.09 2.08
N ALA A 14 -1.46 6.09 1.67
CA ALA A 14 -1.83 7.49 1.68
C ALA A 14 -1.36 8.14 0.35
N PHE A 15 -2.29 8.38 -0.57
CA PHE A 15 -2.16 9.53 -1.48
C PHE A 15 -2.46 10.84 -0.70
N SER A 16 -1.94 10.96 0.53
CA SER A 16 -1.70 12.25 1.17
C SER A 16 -0.36 12.72 0.61
N PHE A 17 -0.44 13.32 -0.57
CA PHE A 17 0.67 13.92 -1.30
C PHE A 17 1.45 14.88 -0.41
N SER A 18 2.65 14.51 0.06
CA SER A 18 3.63 15.54 0.40
C SER A 18 4.22 16.04 -0.92
N GLN A 19 3.85 17.25 -1.32
CA GLN A 19 4.17 17.83 -2.63
C GLN A 19 5.67 18.10 -2.85
N SER A 20 6.55 17.81 -1.89
CA SER A 20 7.96 18.25 -1.91
C SER A 20 8.95 17.34 -2.62
N ARG A 21 8.54 16.17 -3.16
CA ARG A 21 9.47 15.20 -3.80
C ARG A 21 9.16 14.82 -5.25
N TYR A 22 8.17 15.48 -5.87
CA TYR A 22 7.76 15.20 -7.24
C TYR A 22 7.66 16.52 -8.03
N SER A 23 8.34 16.62 -9.16
CA SER A 23 7.98 17.61 -10.18
C SER A 23 6.70 17.14 -10.89
N GLN A 24 5.76 18.05 -11.14
CA GLN A 24 4.55 17.73 -11.91
C GLN A 24 4.97 17.22 -13.30
N GLY A 25 4.67 15.96 -13.61
CA GLY A 25 4.86 15.43 -14.96
C GLY A 25 3.55 15.29 -15.73
N ASN A 26 3.66 14.76 -16.94
CA ASN A 26 2.56 14.71 -17.90
C ASN A 26 1.48 13.71 -17.48
N LYS A 27 0.21 14.14 -17.56
CA LYS A 27 -0.98 13.32 -17.28
C LYS A 27 -1.74 13.09 -18.58
N SER A 28 -2.17 11.87 -18.83
CA SER A 28 -3.11 11.55 -19.90
C SER A 28 -4.42 11.04 -19.32
N TYR A 29 -5.51 11.32 -20.03
CA TYR A 29 -6.84 10.94 -19.61
C TYR A 29 -7.56 10.17 -20.71
N GLU A 30 -8.37 9.21 -20.31
CA GLU A 30 -9.26 8.44 -21.16
C GLU A 30 -10.64 8.44 -20.52
N ASN A 31 -11.68 8.85 -21.28
CA ASN A 31 -13.06 8.96 -20.77
C ASN A 31 -13.17 9.74 -19.44
N GLY A 32 -12.39 10.83 -19.32
CA GLY A 32 -12.36 11.67 -18.13
C GLY A 32 -11.56 11.11 -16.93
N LYS A 33 -10.86 9.99 -17.10
CA LYS A 33 -10.08 9.33 -16.03
C LYS A 33 -8.60 9.33 -16.32
N LEU A 34 -7.79 9.51 -15.28
CA LEU A 34 -6.34 9.49 -15.38
C LEU A 34 -5.90 8.09 -15.84
N LYS A 35 -5.38 7.99 -17.07
CA LYS A 35 -4.91 6.72 -17.64
C LYS A 35 -3.42 6.51 -17.39
N GLU A 36 -2.64 7.57 -17.57
CA GLU A 36 -1.20 7.58 -17.37
C GLU A 36 -0.76 8.83 -16.62
N PHE A 37 0.23 8.68 -15.75
CA PHE A 37 0.92 9.80 -15.11
C PHE A 37 2.41 9.56 -15.08
N ARG A 38 3.17 10.45 -15.72
CA ARG A 38 4.64 10.44 -15.65
C ARG A 38 5.08 11.33 -14.51
N ILE A 39 6.04 10.87 -13.72
CA ILE A 39 6.59 11.60 -12.59
C ILE A 39 8.11 11.47 -12.56
N THR A 40 8.78 12.44 -11.94
CA THR A 40 10.17 12.31 -11.55
C THR A 40 10.24 12.18 -10.04
N GLN A 41 10.75 11.05 -9.54
CA GLN A 41 10.95 10.80 -8.11
C GLN A 41 12.46 10.73 -7.85
N ASN A 42 13.00 11.68 -7.07
CA ASN A 42 14.44 11.77 -6.78
C ASN A 42 15.31 11.79 -8.05
N GLY A 43 14.90 12.54 -9.09
CA GLY A 43 15.60 12.59 -10.37
C GLY A 43 15.38 11.37 -11.29
N ILE A 44 14.59 10.38 -10.87
CA ILE A 44 14.31 9.17 -11.65
C ILE A 44 12.89 9.26 -12.23
N GLU A 45 12.78 9.16 -13.54
CA GLU A 45 11.49 9.12 -14.22
C GLU A 45 10.76 7.78 -13.99
N LYS A 46 9.46 7.88 -13.76
CA LYS A 46 8.54 6.76 -13.63
C LYS A 46 7.26 7.04 -14.38
N THR A 47 6.68 5.98 -14.95
CA THR A 47 5.36 6.03 -15.57
C THR A 47 4.40 5.22 -14.74
N LEU A 48 3.26 5.81 -14.38
CA LEU A 48 2.18 5.14 -13.68
C LEU A 48 1.04 4.93 -14.66
N LYS A 49 0.48 3.71 -14.72
CA LYS A 49 -0.71 3.40 -15.52
C LYS A 49 -1.82 2.90 -14.64
N PHE A 50 -3.07 3.20 -15.00
CA PHE A 50 -4.23 2.90 -14.18
C PHE A 50 -5.34 2.23 -14.98
N ASP A 51 -6.03 1.30 -14.33
CA ASP A 51 -7.26 0.71 -14.84
C ASP A 51 -8.39 0.86 -13.83
N TYR A 52 -9.62 0.85 -14.35
CA TYR A 52 -10.83 1.14 -13.60
C TYR A 52 -11.91 0.11 -13.92
N ASN A 53 -12.77 -0.21 -12.95
CA ASN A 53 -13.98 -1.00 -13.21
C ASN A 53 -15.10 -0.14 -13.85
N THR A 54 -16.23 -0.76 -14.16
CA THR A 54 -17.41 -0.12 -14.76
C THR A 54 -18.03 0.98 -13.89
N ASN A 55 -18.01 0.82 -12.58
CA ASN A 55 -18.40 1.85 -11.60
C ASN A 55 -17.37 2.96 -11.49
N GLY A 56 -16.22 2.77 -12.13
CA GLY A 56 -15.22 3.78 -12.27
C GLY A 56 -14.20 3.89 -11.15
N LEU A 57 -14.13 2.87 -10.31
CA LEU A 57 -13.15 2.75 -9.23
C LEU A 57 -11.88 2.12 -9.77
N ARG A 58 -10.72 2.59 -9.29
CA ARG A 58 -9.42 2.12 -9.76
C ARG A 58 -9.15 0.69 -9.28
N THR A 59 -9.04 -0.26 -10.21
CA THR A 59 -8.79 -1.67 -9.90
C THR A 59 -7.34 -2.08 -10.05
N ASN A 60 -6.58 -1.37 -10.88
CA ASN A 60 -5.16 -1.65 -11.09
C ASN A 60 -4.32 -0.36 -11.10
N SER A 61 -3.06 -0.48 -10.68
CA SER A 61 -2.03 0.53 -10.88
C SER A 61 -0.69 -0.13 -11.16
N GLU A 62 -0.05 0.20 -12.27
CA GLU A 62 1.29 -0.29 -12.60
C GLU A 62 2.28 0.86 -12.57
N ILE A 63 3.51 0.57 -12.13
CA ILE A 63 4.62 1.53 -12.10
C ILE A 63 5.74 0.97 -12.97
N PHE A 64 6.21 1.78 -13.91
CA PHE A 64 7.30 1.48 -14.82
C PHE A 64 8.48 2.41 -14.56
N ASN A 65 9.69 1.93 -14.79
CA ASN A 65 10.87 2.78 -14.88
C ASN A 65 10.92 3.55 -16.22
N ALA A 66 11.93 4.39 -16.38
CA ALA A 66 12.14 5.16 -17.61
C ALA A 66 12.34 4.29 -18.87
N SER A 67 12.88 3.07 -18.73
CA SER A 67 13.04 2.12 -19.83
C SER A 67 11.76 1.34 -20.18
N GLY A 68 10.65 1.60 -19.49
CA GLY A 68 9.38 0.91 -19.69
C GLY A 68 9.27 -0.46 -19.03
N SER A 69 10.23 -0.87 -18.20
CA SER A 69 10.15 -2.11 -17.44
C SER A 69 9.26 -1.93 -16.21
N LYS A 70 8.37 -2.89 -15.96
CA LYS A 70 7.48 -2.88 -14.79
C LYS A 70 8.30 -3.05 -13.51
N LEU A 71 8.08 -2.15 -12.55
CA LEU A 71 8.67 -2.16 -11.22
C LEU A 71 7.71 -2.76 -10.19
N PHE A 72 6.44 -2.34 -10.28
CA PHE A 72 5.40 -2.73 -9.33
C PHE A 72 4.04 -2.75 -10.00
N GLU A 73 3.14 -3.53 -9.42
CA GLU A 73 1.73 -3.55 -9.73
C GLU A 73 0.93 -3.53 -8.43
N ALA A 74 -0.20 -2.85 -8.41
CA ALA A 74 -1.16 -2.87 -7.32
C ALA A 74 -2.53 -3.23 -7.86
N THR A 75 -3.17 -4.23 -7.28
CA THR A 75 -4.56 -4.59 -7.57
C THR A 75 -5.46 -4.17 -6.41
N LYS A 76 -6.71 -3.84 -6.70
CA LYS A 76 -7.68 -3.39 -5.70
C LYS A 76 -9.06 -3.95 -5.96
N SER A 77 -9.71 -4.39 -4.88
CA SER A 77 -11.08 -4.92 -4.88
C SER A 77 -11.97 -4.10 -3.97
N TYR A 78 -13.28 -4.18 -4.21
CA TYR A 78 -14.26 -3.32 -3.57
C TYR A 78 -15.53 -4.07 -3.18
N THR A 79 -16.23 -3.55 -2.17
CA THR A 79 -17.63 -3.87 -1.85
C THR A 79 -18.40 -2.55 -1.76
N ASP A 80 -19.43 -2.35 -2.59
CA ASP A 80 -20.24 -1.12 -2.62
C ASP A 80 -19.42 0.19 -2.61
N SER A 81 -18.41 0.23 -3.47
CA SER A 81 -17.44 1.34 -3.61
C SER A 81 -16.46 1.56 -2.46
N LYS A 82 -16.43 0.65 -1.48
CA LYS A 82 -15.45 0.66 -0.39
C LYS A 82 -14.32 -0.31 -0.69
N ASP A 83 -13.12 0.09 -0.31
CA ASP A 83 -11.93 -0.74 -0.43
C ASP A 83 -12.15 -2.04 0.35
N LEU A 84 -11.94 -3.19 -0.28
CA LEU A 84 -12.00 -4.48 0.40
C LEU A 84 -10.60 -5.04 0.62
N ASN A 85 -9.83 -5.14 -0.47
CA ASN A 85 -8.42 -5.53 -0.45
C ASN A 85 -7.60 -4.69 -1.42
N GLN A 86 -6.32 -4.54 -1.10
CA GLN A 86 -5.32 -4.02 -2.02
C GLN A 86 -4.05 -4.87 -1.92
N THR A 87 -3.51 -5.33 -3.05
CA THR A 87 -2.30 -6.17 -3.06
C THR A 87 -1.27 -5.54 -3.97
N TRP A 88 -0.03 -5.41 -3.50
CA TRP A 88 1.11 -4.99 -4.30
C TRP A 88 1.98 -6.17 -4.67
N TYR A 89 2.44 -6.17 -5.91
CA TYR A 89 3.34 -7.14 -6.48
C TYR A 89 4.62 -6.45 -6.92
N ASN A 90 5.75 -7.12 -6.70
CA ASN A 90 7.02 -6.69 -7.27
C ASN A 90 7.11 -7.02 -8.77
N ALA A 91 8.19 -6.59 -9.41
CA ALA A 91 8.43 -6.85 -10.85
C ALA A 91 8.43 -8.34 -11.24
N ALA A 92 8.73 -9.25 -10.29
CA ALA A 92 8.70 -10.69 -10.51
C ALA A 92 7.29 -11.31 -10.33
N GLY A 93 6.31 -10.52 -9.91
CA GLY A 93 4.93 -10.98 -9.68
C GLY A 93 4.69 -11.57 -8.28
N ASN A 94 5.67 -11.52 -7.38
CA ASN A 94 5.47 -11.97 -5.99
C ASN A 94 4.77 -10.89 -5.19
N ILE A 95 3.95 -11.27 -4.21
CA ILE A 95 3.33 -10.30 -3.31
C ILE A 95 4.44 -9.60 -2.52
N ALA A 96 4.42 -8.27 -2.56
CA ALA A 96 5.24 -7.42 -1.73
C ALA A 96 4.51 -7.07 -0.44
N ASP A 97 3.22 -6.71 -0.55
CA ASP A 97 2.36 -6.34 0.58
C ASP A 97 0.89 -6.59 0.22
N ARG A 98 0.04 -6.80 1.23
CA ARG A 98 -1.42 -6.91 1.06
C ARG A 98 -2.17 -6.22 2.19
N LEU A 99 -3.15 -5.38 1.84
CA LEU A 99 -4.08 -4.75 2.78
C LEU A 99 -5.45 -5.41 2.73
N VAL A 100 -6.06 -5.56 3.90
CA VAL A 100 -7.47 -5.91 4.06
C VAL A 100 -8.14 -4.84 4.92
N TYR A 101 -9.20 -4.25 4.38
CA TYR A 101 -9.94 -3.16 5.00
C TYR A 101 -11.16 -3.71 5.73
N LYS A 102 -11.40 -3.26 6.96
CA LYS A 102 -12.54 -3.67 7.79
C LYS A 102 -13.34 -2.46 8.22
N TYR A 103 -14.66 -2.60 8.09
CA TYR A 103 -15.62 -1.57 8.43
C TYR A 103 -16.47 -2.00 9.62
N ASP A 104 -16.90 -1.03 10.41
CA ASP A 104 -17.85 -1.27 11.49
C ASP A 104 -19.29 -1.44 10.96
N SER A 105 -20.25 -1.74 11.84
CA SER A 105 -21.67 -1.90 11.51
C SER A 105 -22.31 -0.62 10.96
N ASN A 106 -21.74 0.54 11.26
CA ASN A 106 -22.12 1.84 10.72
C ASN A 106 -21.37 2.16 9.42
N ASN A 107 -20.73 1.15 8.82
CA ASN A 107 -20.14 1.26 7.51
C ASN A 107 -18.92 2.21 7.44
N ARG A 108 -18.26 2.49 8.57
CA ARG A 108 -17.06 3.34 8.69
C ARG A 108 -15.80 2.50 8.78
N LEU A 109 -14.68 2.99 8.22
CA LEU A 109 -13.39 2.29 8.31
C LEU A 109 -12.97 2.20 9.78
N ASN A 110 -12.77 0.98 10.26
CA ASN A 110 -12.36 0.70 11.63
C ASN A 110 -10.93 0.16 11.69
N GLN A 111 -10.57 -0.75 10.78
CA GLN A 111 -9.25 -1.40 10.79
C GLN A 111 -8.69 -1.61 9.38
N ILE A 112 -7.36 -1.62 9.30
CA ILE A 112 -6.61 -2.10 8.14
C ILE A 112 -5.61 -3.14 8.62
N TYR A 113 -5.67 -4.35 8.06
CA TYR A 113 -4.68 -5.40 8.25
C TYR A 113 -3.66 -5.31 7.12
N ASN A 114 -2.38 -5.24 7.46
CA ASN A 114 -1.29 -5.04 6.50
C ASN A 114 -0.37 -6.26 6.59
N TYR A 115 -0.45 -7.13 5.59
CA TYR A 115 0.34 -8.35 5.46
C TYR A 115 1.62 -8.08 4.67
N PHE A 116 2.74 -8.63 5.11
CA PHE A 116 4.04 -8.45 4.45
C PHE A 116 4.35 -9.65 3.54
N GLY A 117 4.50 -9.38 2.25
CA GLY A 117 4.71 -10.39 1.23
C GLY A 117 3.61 -11.46 1.19
N ASP A 118 3.99 -12.69 0.86
CA ASP A 118 3.11 -13.87 0.88
C ASP A 118 2.94 -14.48 2.29
N SER A 119 3.50 -13.86 3.32
CA SER A 119 3.38 -14.38 4.69
C SER A 119 2.00 -14.13 5.30
N ASN A 120 1.68 -14.88 6.35
CA ASN A 120 0.55 -14.56 7.22
C ASN A 120 0.92 -13.53 8.30
N ASP A 121 2.06 -12.88 8.16
CA ASP A 121 2.55 -11.91 9.13
C ASP A 121 1.94 -10.56 8.79
N TYR A 122 1.28 -9.95 9.77
CA TYR A 122 0.58 -8.68 9.58
C TYR A 122 0.65 -7.77 10.80
N PHE A 123 0.38 -6.48 10.56
CA PHE A 123 0.04 -5.51 11.60
C PHE A 123 -1.32 -4.85 11.32
N ILE A 124 -2.00 -4.42 12.39
CA ILE A 124 -3.31 -3.76 12.30
C ILE A 124 -3.15 -2.28 12.57
N THR A 125 -3.73 -1.44 11.71
CA THR A 125 -3.97 -0.01 11.99
C THR A 125 -5.44 0.16 12.37
N ASN A 126 -5.70 0.75 13.55
CA ASN A 126 -7.05 1.05 14.03
C ASN A 126 -7.40 2.52 13.82
N TYR A 127 -8.69 2.80 13.65
CA TYR A 127 -9.23 4.13 13.41
C TYR A 127 -10.32 4.45 14.44
N ASP A 128 -10.37 5.70 14.88
CA ASP A 128 -11.44 6.19 15.73
C ASP A 128 -12.72 6.45 14.91
N TYR A 129 -13.81 6.82 15.61
CA TYR A 129 -15.09 7.12 14.96
C TYR A 129 -15.07 8.32 14.02
N SER A 130 -14.06 9.18 14.13
CA SER A 130 -13.83 10.34 13.27
C SER A 130 -12.91 10.00 12.08
N GLY A 131 -12.44 8.75 11.97
CA GLY A 131 -11.53 8.30 10.92
C GLY A 131 -10.07 8.68 11.17
N ASN A 132 -9.70 9.14 12.37
CA ASN A 132 -8.31 9.38 12.72
C ASN A 132 -7.63 8.06 13.07
N ARG A 133 -6.37 7.92 12.66
CA ARG A 133 -5.54 6.80 13.09
C ARG A 133 -5.34 6.85 14.59
N ILE A 134 -5.67 5.77 15.27
CA ILE A 134 -5.32 5.59 16.68
C ILE A 134 -3.86 5.12 16.70
N ILE A 135 -2.95 6.05 17.02
CA ILE A 135 -1.49 5.83 17.00
C ILE A 135 -1.03 5.03 18.23
N SER A 136 -1.81 5.04 19.31
CA SER A 136 -1.42 4.50 20.61
C SER A 136 -1.92 3.07 20.84
N ALA A 137 -0.95 2.18 21.10
CA ALA A 137 -1.06 0.84 21.67
C ALA A 137 -1.68 -0.22 20.76
N ASN A 138 -0.96 -1.33 20.56
CA ASN A 138 -1.35 -2.56 19.85
C ASN A 138 -0.87 -2.74 18.40
N SER A 139 0.22 -2.09 18.00
CA SER A 139 0.99 -2.58 16.85
C SER A 139 1.62 -3.91 17.26
N TYR A 140 1.14 -5.00 16.68
CA TYR A 140 1.71 -6.32 16.89
C TYR A 140 2.14 -6.91 15.56
N PHE A 141 3.29 -7.59 15.53
CA PHE A 141 3.59 -8.52 14.47
C PHE A 141 2.99 -9.87 14.82
N MET A 142 2.28 -10.46 13.88
CA MET A 142 2.10 -11.91 13.89
C MET A 142 3.30 -12.50 13.17
N ILE A 143 4.09 -13.39 13.79
CA ILE A 143 5.14 -14.15 13.11
C ILE A 143 4.87 -15.62 13.36
N GLY A 144 4.61 -16.39 12.30
CA GLY A 144 4.30 -17.83 12.42
C GLY A 144 3.11 -18.12 13.35
N GLY A 145 2.12 -17.21 13.40
CA GLY A 145 0.94 -17.32 14.27
C GLY A 145 1.12 -16.83 15.70
N LYS A 146 2.31 -16.38 16.11
CA LYS A 146 2.56 -15.79 17.43
C LYS A 146 2.49 -14.28 17.38
N LYS A 147 1.91 -13.67 18.42
CA LYS A 147 1.74 -12.22 18.57
C LYS A 147 2.93 -11.61 19.29
N TYR A 148 3.51 -10.56 18.70
CA TYR A 148 4.68 -9.86 19.22
C TYR A 148 4.41 -8.36 19.30
N ASP A 149 4.72 -7.72 20.42
CA ASP A 149 4.59 -6.27 20.56
C ASP A 149 5.68 -5.56 19.76
N LEU A 150 5.31 -4.53 18.98
CA LEU A 150 6.26 -3.72 18.21
C LEU A 150 7.33 -3.08 19.11
N SER A 151 7.01 -2.80 20.37
CA SER A 151 7.97 -2.27 21.35
C SER A 151 9.10 -3.24 21.73
N GLN A 152 8.96 -4.53 21.39
CA GLN A 152 9.95 -5.58 21.66
C GLN A 152 10.73 -5.98 20.39
N ILE A 153 10.63 -5.21 19.31
CA ILE A 153 11.18 -5.61 18.01
C ILE A 153 12.69 -5.86 18.05
N ASP A 154 13.42 -5.10 18.84
CA ASP A 154 14.87 -5.27 19.01
C ASP A 154 15.21 -6.60 19.71
N ASP A 155 14.41 -7.02 20.68
CA ASP A 155 14.57 -8.30 21.41
C ASP A 155 14.20 -9.52 20.55
N ILE A 156 13.28 -9.34 19.60
CA ILE A 156 12.85 -10.41 18.68
C ILE A 156 13.89 -10.61 17.58
N ILE A 157 14.46 -9.52 17.05
CA ILE A 157 15.51 -9.59 16.02
C ILE A 157 16.77 -10.27 16.55
N ALA A 158 17.05 -10.22 17.86
CA ALA A 158 18.20 -10.87 18.47
C ALA A 158 18.07 -12.41 18.60
N GLN A 159 16.88 -12.97 18.39
CA GLN A 159 16.61 -14.41 18.50
C GLN A 159 16.74 -15.17 17.16
N PHE A 160 17.02 -14.46 16.06
CA PHE A 160 17.20 -14.99 14.71
C PHE A 160 18.55 -14.54 14.13
#